data_AF-A0A7V5RJ43-F1
#
_entry.id   AF-A0A7V5RJ43-F1
#
_cell.length_a   1.000
_cell.length_b   1.000
_cell.length_c   1.000
_cell.angle_alpha   90.00
_cell.angle_beta   90.00
_cell.angle_gamma   90.00
#
_symmetry.space_group_name_H-M   'P 1'
#
loop_
_entity.id
_entity.type
_entity.pdbx_description
1 polymer ?
#
loop_
_entity_poly.entity_id
_entity_poly.type
_entity_poly.pdbx_seq_one_letter_code
_entity_poly.pdbx_strand_id
1 'polypeptide(L)'
;MPLPVGHSLAGLGLLQLTGLRFFQHRWQDAFFFVFAANLADLDYLPGFLLGNPNLYHQGMSHSLAAALFFGVFCALFFSRKHGGNFTAYATICALVYASHMLLDVFNNDLRAPYGVPLFWPLTEERFISPHWLFASVHKSSESAQFFQSVLSAHNFFVALREVVVMAPVLAVAMLLAKKRRRAGA
;
A
#
# COMPACT_ATOMS: atom_id res chain seq x y z
N MET A 1 1.32 6.21 9.20
CA MET A 1 1.26 4.99 8.38
C MET A 1 2.25 3.94 8.85
N PRO A 2 1.94 2.66 8.60
CA PRO A 2 2.86 1.54 8.75
C PRO A 2 4.13 1.71 7.89
N LEU A 3 5.13 0.88 8.15
CA LEU A 3 6.28 0.70 7.29
C LEU A 3 5.90 -0.04 6.00
N PRO A 4 6.79 -0.01 4.99
CA PRO A 4 6.57 -0.71 3.73
C PRO A 4 6.32 -2.22 3.85
N VAL A 5 6.69 -2.85 4.97
CA VAL A 5 6.56 -4.30 5.17
C VAL A 5 5.10 -4.72 5.19
N GLY A 6 4.26 -4.05 5.98
CA GLY A 6 2.82 -4.32 6.06
C GLY A 6 2.11 -4.17 4.71
N HIS A 7 2.37 -3.06 4.02
CA HIS A 7 1.81 -2.79 2.69
C HIS A 7 2.26 -3.82 1.64
N SER A 8 3.55 -4.19 1.67
CA SER A 8 4.10 -5.23 0.78
C SER A 8 3.39 -6.58 0.98
N LEU A 9 3.12 -6.97 2.23
CA LEU A 9 2.39 -8.20 2.53
C LEU A 9 0.93 -8.15 2.06
N ALA A 10 0.26 -6.99 2.16
CA ALA A 10 -1.07 -6.80 1.58
C ALA A 10 -1.06 -6.96 0.05
N GLY A 11 -0.11 -6.31 -0.64
CA GLY A 11 0.09 -6.44 -2.08
C GLY A 11 0.32 -7.90 -2.50
N LEU A 12 1.22 -8.61 -1.81
CA LEU A 12 1.49 -10.03 -2.07
C LEU A 12 0.26 -10.92 -1.82
N GLY A 13 -0.58 -10.58 -0.84
CA GLY A 13 -1.85 -11.26 -0.57
C GLY A 13 -2.82 -11.10 -1.74
N LEU A 14 -3.01 -9.87 -2.23
CA LEU A 14 -3.86 -9.59 -3.39
C LEU A 14 -3.33 -10.24 -4.68
N LEU A 15 -2.01 -10.34 -4.85
CA LEU A 15 -1.42 -11.12 -5.95
C LEU A 15 -1.82 -12.60 -5.90
N GLN A 16 -2.00 -13.20 -4.72
CA GLN A 16 -2.47 -14.60 -4.66
C GLN A 16 -3.90 -14.73 -5.20
N LEU A 17 -4.73 -13.70 -5.00
CA LEU A 17 -6.16 -13.72 -5.27
C LEU A 17 -6.52 -13.29 -6.69
N THR A 18 -5.74 -12.41 -7.32
CA THR A 18 -6.09 -11.80 -8.62
C THR A 18 -6.38 -12.80 -9.75
N GLY A 19 -5.55 -13.83 -9.90
CA GLY A 19 -5.65 -14.77 -11.03
C GLY A 19 -5.23 -14.17 -12.39
N LEU A 20 -5.03 -12.85 -12.48
CA LEU A 20 -4.50 -12.17 -13.64
C LEU A 20 -2.97 -12.29 -13.72
N ARG A 21 -2.43 -12.20 -14.93
CA ARG A 21 -1.00 -12.09 -15.22
C ARG A 21 -0.71 -10.68 -15.70
N PHE A 22 0.37 -10.06 -15.21
CA PHE A 22 0.77 -8.71 -15.63
C PHE A 22 2.02 -8.78 -16.50
N PHE A 23 2.99 -9.57 -16.07
CA PHE A 23 4.30 -9.72 -16.70
C PHE A 23 4.62 -11.17 -17.07
N GLN A 24 5.80 -11.38 -17.65
CA GLN A 24 6.21 -12.71 -18.11
C GLN A 24 6.49 -13.65 -16.92
N HIS A 25 7.11 -13.14 -15.86
CA HIS A 25 7.50 -13.95 -14.72
C HIS A 25 6.74 -13.54 -13.45
N ARG A 26 6.40 -14.53 -12.62
CA ARG A 26 5.67 -14.31 -11.36
C ARG A 26 6.40 -13.39 -10.37
N TRP A 27 7.74 -13.37 -10.40
CA TRP A 27 8.52 -12.45 -9.56
C TRP A 27 8.36 -10.99 -9.99
N GLN A 28 8.12 -10.73 -11.28
CA GLN A 28 7.84 -9.38 -11.79
C GLN A 28 6.45 -8.92 -11.33
N ASP A 29 5.46 -9.82 -11.33
CA ASP A 29 4.15 -9.55 -10.73
C ASP A 29 4.29 -9.28 -9.23
N ALA A 30 5.10 -10.07 -8.50
CA ALA A 30 5.37 -9.84 -7.08
C ALA A 30 6.00 -8.47 -6.82
N PHE A 31 7.03 -8.10 -7.59
CA PHE A 31 7.65 -6.78 -7.50
C PHE A 31 6.65 -5.67 -7.80
N PHE A 32 5.84 -5.80 -8.85
CA PHE A 32 4.83 -4.80 -9.20
C PHE A 32 3.77 -4.62 -8.11
N PHE A 33 3.27 -5.71 -7.51
CA PHE A 33 2.26 -5.62 -6.44
C PHE A 33 2.84 -5.03 -5.16
N VAL A 34 4.09 -5.38 -4.82
CA VAL A 34 4.81 -4.76 -3.70
C VAL A 34 4.99 -3.26 -3.96
N PHE A 35 5.46 -2.89 -5.15
CA PHE A 35 5.65 -1.50 -5.52
C PHE A 35 4.32 -0.72 -5.50
N ALA A 36 3.26 -1.25 -6.13
CA ALA A 36 1.95 -0.62 -6.19
C ALA A 36 1.33 -0.42 -4.81
N ALA A 37 1.52 -1.35 -3.87
CA ALA A 37 1.02 -1.22 -2.51
C ALA A 37 1.77 -0.16 -1.69
N ASN A 38 2.96 0.25 -2.11
CA ASN A 38 3.78 1.29 -1.46
C ASN A 38 3.84 2.58 -2.26
N LEU A 39 3.15 2.65 -3.40
CA LEU A 39 3.28 3.75 -4.35
C LEU A 39 2.83 5.09 -3.78
N ALA A 40 1.89 5.07 -2.82
CA ALA A 40 1.39 6.27 -2.17
C ALA A 40 2.52 7.04 -1.44
N ASP A 41 3.48 6.32 -0.86
CA ASP A 41 4.60 6.86 -0.08
C ASP A 41 5.71 7.49 -0.90
N LEU A 42 5.63 7.39 -2.23
CA LEU A 42 6.55 8.17 -3.08
C LEU A 42 6.31 9.68 -2.94
N ASP A 43 5.22 10.10 -2.29
CA ASP A 43 4.97 11.47 -1.89
C ASP A 43 5.96 12.03 -0.85
N TYR A 44 6.80 11.20 -0.23
CA TYR A 44 7.97 11.66 0.52
C TYR A 44 9.03 12.30 -0.35
N LEU A 45 9.16 11.88 -1.63
CA LEU A 45 10.29 12.29 -2.47
C LEU A 45 10.36 13.81 -2.68
N PRO A 46 9.27 14.51 -3.05
CA PRO A 46 9.35 15.96 -3.22
C PRO A 46 9.71 16.68 -1.92
N GLY A 47 9.16 16.23 -0.77
CA GLY A 47 9.51 16.79 0.54
C GLY A 47 10.98 16.53 0.89
N PHE A 48 11.48 15.33 0.61
CA PHE A 48 12.85 14.94 0.90
C PHE A 48 13.85 15.81 0.13
N LEU A 49 13.57 16.12 -1.14
CA LEU A 49 14.38 17.02 -1.95
C LEU A 49 14.39 18.47 -1.42
N LEU A 50 13.33 18.88 -0.72
CA LEU A 50 13.20 20.19 -0.08
C LEU A 50 13.72 20.24 1.36
N GLY A 51 14.34 19.16 1.84
CA GLY A 51 14.86 19.08 3.21
C GLY A 51 13.83 18.69 4.28
N ASN A 52 12.55 18.55 3.89
CA ASN A 52 11.45 18.16 4.78
C ASN A 52 10.61 17.01 4.19
N PRO A 53 11.00 15.73 4.42
CA PRO A 53 10.34 14.57 3.83
C PRO A 53 8.82 14.55 4.07
N ASN A 54 8.38 14.93 5.28
CA ASN A 54 6.97 14.85 5.65
C ASN A 54 6.10 15.99 5.08
N LEU A 55 6.66 16.89 4.26
CA LEU A 55 5.97 18.10 3.80
C LEU A 55 4.68 17.83 3.00
N TYR A 56 4.69 16.82 2.13
CA TYR A 56 3.56 16.46 1.27
C TYR A 56 2.95 15.09 1.58
N HIS A 57 3.51 14.43 2.60
CA HIS A 57 3.15 13.09 2.96
C HIS A 57 1.72 13.01 3.52
N GLN A 58 0.98 11.94 3.20
CA GLN A 58 -0.45 11.79 3.53
C GLN A 58 -1.32 12.92 2.94
N GLY A 59 -0.97 13.37 1.74
CA GLY A 59 -1.73 14.30 0.91
C GLY A 59 -2.62 13.57 -0.10
N MET A 60 -2.68 14.09 -1.33
CA MET A 60 -3.54 13.58 -2.41
C MET A 60 -3.28 12.12 -2.81
N SER A 61 -2.05 11.63 -2.62
CA SER A 61 -1.64 10.24 -2.86
C SER A 61 -2.42 9.24 -2.01
N HIS A 62 -2.85 9.63 -0.80
CA HIS A 62 -3.53 8.75 0.15
C HIS A 62 -5.07 8.83 0.03
N SER A 63 -5.57 9.00 -1.19
CA SER A 63 -6.99 9.15 -1.50
C SER A 63 -7.53 8.00 -2.35
N LEU A 64 -8.83 7.73 -2.24
CA LEU A 64 -9.51 6.75 -3.09
C LEU A 64 -9.48 7.21 -4.56
N ALA A 65 -9.51 8.52 -4.82
CA ALA A 65 -9.35 9.07 -6.16
C ALA A 65 -8.01 8.66 -6.78
N ALA A 66 -6.90 8.73 -6.03
CA ALA A 66 -5.59 8.28 -6.47
C ALA A 66 -5.55 6.77 -6.77
N ALA A 67 -6.16 5.94 -5.92
CA ALA A 67 -6.27 4.49 -6.18
C ALA A 67 -7.08 4.17 -7.44
N LEU A 68 -8.21 4.83 -7.66
CA LEU A 68 -9.03 4.66 -8.86
C LEU A 68 -8.28 5.10 -10.11
N PHE A 69 -7.60 6.24 -10.05
CA PHE A 69 -6.75 6.73 -11.14
C PHE A 69 -5.63 5.73 -11.47
N PHE A 70 -4.92 5.22 -10.46
CA PHE A 70 -3.89 4.20 -10.64
C PHE A 70 -4.45 2.92 -11.25
N GLY A 71 -5.62 2.46 -10.79
CA GLY A 71 -6.33 1.31 -11.35
C GLY A 71 -6.62 1.47 -12.84
N VAL A 72 -7.27 2.57 -13.21
CA VAL A 72 -7.57 2.92 -14.61
C VAL A 72 -6.28 3.00 -15.44
N PHE A 73 -5.26 3.67 -14.92
CA PHE A 73 -3.96 3.78 -15.58
C PHE A 73 -3.38 2.39 -15.88
N CYS A 74 -3.25 1.51 -14.90
CA CYS A 74 -2.76 0.15 -15.11
C CYS A 74 -3.63 -0.64 -16.10
N ALA A 75 -4.95 -0.52 -16.01
CA ALA A 75 -5.87 -1.21 -16.91
C ALA A 75 -5.65 -0.81 -18.38
N LEU A 76 -5.36 0.46 -18.68
CA LEU A 76 -5.07 0.91 -20.05
C LEU A 76 -3.85 0.20 -20.66
N PHE A 77 -2.83 -0.14 -19.87
CA PHE A 77 -1.65 -0.86 -20.35
C PHE A 77 -1.85 -2.37 -20.40
N PHE A 78 -2.31 -2.97 -19.30
CA PHE A 78 -2.33 -4.43 -19.17
C PHE A 78 -3.51 -5.07 -19.91
N SER A 79 -4.67 -4.41 -19.99
CA SER A 79 -5.81 -4.97 -20.73
C SER A 79 -5.52 -5.07 -22.23
N ARG A 80 -4.81 -4.09 -22.80
CA ARG A 80 -4.37 -4.10 -24.20
C ARG A 80 -3.35 -5.20 -24.46
N LYS A 81 -2.41 -5.40 -23.53
CA LYS A 81 -1.36 -6.41 -23.65
C LYS A 81 -1.89 -7.85 -23.57
N HIS A 82 -2.93 -8.10 -22.77
CA HIS A 82 -3.42 -9.45 -22.45
C HIS A 82 -4.84 -9.74 -22.98
N GLY A 83 -5.35 -8.94 -23.92
CA GLY A 83 -6.58 -9.30 -24.66
C GLY A 83 -7.90 -9.05 -23.91
N GLY A 84 -7.99 -8.01 -23.06
CA GLY A 84 -9.27 -7.33 -22.85
C GLY A 84 -10.07 -7.60 -21.57
N ASN A 85 -9.44 -7.58 -20.39
CA ASN A 85 -10.20 -7.47 -19.12
C ASN A 85 -9.90 -6.17 -18.36
N PHE A 86 -10.30 -5.04 -18.97
CA PHE A 86 -10.08 -3.71 -18.39
C PHE A 86 -10.57 -3.61 -16.95
N THR A 87 -11.81 -4.05 -16.69
CA THR A 87 -12.43 -3.96 -15.36
C THR A 87 -11.66 -4.78 -14.33
N ALA A 88 -11.19 -5.99 -14.64
CA ALA A 88 -10.44 -6.78 -13.67
C ALA A 88 -9.06 -6.17 -13.36
N TYR A 89 -8.34 -5.67 -14.38
CA TYR A 89 -7.07 -4.96 -14.16
C TYR A 89 -7.27 -3.67 -13.36
N ALA A 90 -8.30 -2.89 -13.69
CA ALA A 90 -8.62 -1.66 -12.97
C ALA A 90 -8.94 -1.95 -11.51
N THR A 91 -9.80 -2.94 -11.27
CA THR A 91 -10.24 -3.33 -9.93
C THR A 91 -9.06 -3.81 -9.08
N ILE A 92 -8.25 -4.75 -9.56
CA ILE A 92 -7.16 -5.28 -8.73
C ILE A 92 -6.08 -4.22 -8.46
N CYS A 93 -5.73 -3.39 -9.44
CA CYS A 93 -4.71 -2.34 -9.23
C CYS A 93 -5.23 -1.26 -8.28
N ALA A 94 -6.50 -0.88 -8.39
CA ALA A 94 -7.14 0.01 -7.43
C ALA A 94 -7.19 -0.60 -6.02
N LEU A 95 -7.52 -1.90 -5.89
CA LEU A 95 -7.54 -2.59 -4.59
C LEU A 95 -6.15 -2.70 -3.97
N VAL A 96 -5.11 -2.97 -4.76
CA VAL A 96 -3.72 -3.02 -4.27
C VAL A 96 -3.28 -1.67 -3.75
N TYR A 97 -3.55 -0.60 -4.51
CA TYR A 97 -3.26 0.76 -4.05
C TYR A 97 -4.11 1.11 -2.82
N ALA A 98 -5.42 0.85 -2.85
CA ALA A 98 -6.33 1.15 -1.75
C ALA A 98 -6.02 0.38 -0.46
N SER A 99 -5.38 -0.79 -0.56
CA SER A 99 -4.90 -1.52 0.61
C SER A 99 -3.90 -0.70 1.43
N HIS A 100 -3.17 0.21 0.80
CA HIS A 100 -2.27 1.14 1.47
C HIS A 100 -3.05 2.02 2.46
N MET A 101 -4.03 2.78 1.96
CA MET A 101 -4.82 3.68 2.81
C MET A 101 -5.66 2.92 3.84
N LEU A 102 -6.13 1.72 3.50
CA LEU A 102 -6.83 0.89 4.47
C LEU A 102 -5.95 0.58 5.69
N LEU A 103 -4.67 0.21 5.47
CA LEU A 103 -3.74 -0.07 6.56
C LEU A 103 -3.42 1.22 7.36
N ASP A 104 -3.33 2.35 6.68
CA ASP A 104 -3.09 3.66 7.31
C ASP A 104 -4.20 4.10 8.25
N VAL A 105 -5.46 3.81 7.92
CA VAL A 105 -6.59 4.09 8.82
C VAL A 105 -6.41 3.38 10.17
N PHE A 106 -5.77 2.19 10.19
CA PHE A 106 -5.49 1.42 11.41
C PHE A 106 -4.11 1.70 12.02
N ASN A 107 -3.41 2.73 11.56
CA ASN A 107 -2.16 3.17 12.16
C ASN A 107 -2.42 4.00 13.42
N ASN A 108 -1.63 3.76 14.47
CA ASN A 108 -1.55 4.69 15.59
C ASN A 108 -0.87 5.98 15.13
N ASP A 109 -1.67 6.95 14.69
CA ASP A 109 -1.16 8.22 14.18
C ASP A 109 -0.97 9.21 15.33
N LEU A 110 0.28 9.60 15.56
CA LEU A 110 0.67 10.48 16.65
C LEU A 110 1.07 11.88 16.16
N ARG A 111 0.90 12.17 14.87
CA ARG A 111 1.31 13.43 14.27
C ARG A 111 0.14 14.11 13.58
N ALA A 112 -0.06 15.40 13.88
CA ALA A 112 -1.03 16.21 13.16
C ALA A 112 -0.55 16.52 11.72
N PRO A 113 -1.45 16.60 10.73
CA PRO A 113 -2.89 16.29 10.83
C PRO A 113 -3.14 14.79 10.92
N TYR A 114 -4.00 14.36 11.86
CA TYR A 114 -4.22 12.95 12.15
C TYR A 114 -5.05 12.27 11.07
N GLY A 115 -4.65 11.06 10.66
CA GLY A 115 -5.41 10.21 9.76
C GLY A 115 -5.22 10.54 8.27
N VAL A 116 -5.95 9.81 7.43
CA VAL A 116 -5.79 9.86 5.97
C VAL A 116 -6.98 10.50 5.24
N PRO A 117 -6.74 11.32 4.20
CA PRO A 117 -7.79 12.02 3.46
C PRO A 117 -8.45 11.11 2.42
N LEU A 118 -9.14 10.06 2.87
CA LEU A 118 -9.67 8.99 2.00
C LEU A 118 -10.53 9.49 0.84
N PHE A 119 -11.36 10.50 1.08
CA PHE A 119 -12.32 11.00 0.11
C PHE A 119 -11.87 12.28 -0.60
N TRP A 120 -10.61 12.68 -0.46
CA TRP A 120 -10.06 13.77 -1.29
C TRP A 120 -10.22 13.41 -2.79
N PRO A 121 -10.61 14.36 -3.67
CA PRO A 121 -10.81 15.80 -3.44
C PRO A 121 -12.25 16.21 -3.07
N LEU A 122 -13.14 15.26 -2.73
CA LEU A 122 -14.53 15.57 -2.40
C LEU A 122 -14.67 16.25 -1.03
N THR A 123 -13.78 15.92 -0.09
CA THR A 123 -13.70 16.53 1.24
C THR A 123 -12.26 16.51 1.75
N GLU A 124 -11.95 17.44 2.65
CA GLU A 124 -10.67 17.52 3.38
C GLU A 124 -10.70 16.72 4.70
N GLU A 125 -11.83 16.07 5.02
CA GLU A 125 -11.95 15.21 6.21
C GLU A 125 -10.95 14.06 6.18
N ARG A 126 -10.32 13.81 7.34
CA ARG A 126 -9.36 12.74 7.54
C ARG A 126 -9.95 11.64 8.41
N PHE A 127 -9.65 10.40 8.02
CA PHE A 127 -10.18 9.20 8.64
C PHE A 127 -9.08 8.47 9.39
N ILE A 128 -9.40 8.05 10.61
CA ILE A 128 -8.56 7.21 11.47
C ILE A 128 -9.45 6.31 12.31
N SER A 129 -9.02 5.07 12.52
CA SER A 129 -9.73 4.11 13.36
C SER A 129 -9.43 4.39 14.84
N PRO A 130 -10.43 4.29 15.75
CA PRO A 130 -10.18 4.32 17.19
C PRO A 130 -9.40 3.09 17.69
N HIS A 131 -9.32 2.04 16.87
CA HIS A 131 -8.53 0.84 17.14
C HIS A 131 -7.33 0.78 16.19
N TRP A 132 -6.12 0.75 16.73
CA TRP A 132 -4.88 0.69 15.95
C TRP A 132 -4.32 -0.72 15.90
N LEU A 133 -4.13 -1.23 14.67
CA LEU A 133 -3.44 -2.50 14.42
C LEU A 133 -1.94 -2.28 14.23
N PHE A 134 -1.54 -1.12 13.71
CA PHE A 134 -0.15 -0.77 13.41
C PHE A 134 0.40 0.27 14.40
N ALA A 135 1.69 0.15 14.70
CA ALA A 135 2.38 1.06 15.61
C ALA A 135 2.91 2.29 14.85
N SER A 136 3.05 3.41 15.57
CA SER A 136 3.62 4.64 15.03
C SER A 136 5.10 4.45 14.68
N VAL A 137 5.48 4.85 13.48
CA VAL A 137 6.86 4.84 12.97
C VAL A 137 7.60 6.11 13.41
N HIS A 138 8.83 5.96 13.90
CA HIS A 138 9.73 7.08 14.11
C HIS A 138 10.35 7.51 12.79
N LYS A 139 10.12 8.76 12.40
CA LYS A 139 10.66 9.34 11.16
C LYS A 139 10.93 10.83 11.35
N SER A 140 12.15 11.26 11.02
CA SER A 140 12.58 12.65 11.11
C SER A 140 11.87 13.49 10.03
N SER A 141 11.70 14.78 10.32
CA SER A 141 11.30 15.76 9.30
C SER A 141 12.50 16.44 8.64
N GLU A 142 13.72 16.02 8.94
CA GLU A 142 14.92 16.51 8.29
C GLU A 142 15.49 15.43 7.36
N SER A 143 15.68 15.76 6.08
CA SER A 143 16.17 14.78 5.10
C SER A 143 17.50 14.15 5.50
N ALA A 144 18.40 14.90 6.14
CA ALA A 144 19.71 14.40 6.59
C ALA A 144 19.61 13.24 7.60
N GLN A 145 18.56 13.23 8.42
CA GLN A 145 18.36 12.24 9.48
C GLN A 145 17.25 11.24 9.15
N PHE A 146 16.55 11.41 8.02
CA PHE A 146 15.38 10.63 7.66
C PHE A 146 15.66 9.13 7.67
N PHE A 147 16.65 8.67 6.91
CA PHE A 147 16.99 7.25 6.86
C PHE A 147 17.49 6.69 8.19
N GLN A 148 18.29 7.46 8.94
CA GLN A 148 18.76 7.03 10.26
C GLN A 148 17.59 6.86 11.25
N SER A 149 16.62 7.79 11.22
CA SER A 149 15.43 7.70 12.08
C SER A 149 14.52 6.52 11.70
N VAL A 150 14.40 6.23 10.39
CA VAL A 150 13.64 5.09 9.87
C VAL A 150 14.34 3.78 10.23
N LEU A 151 15.67 3.71 10.12
CA LEU A 151 16.49 2.56 10.49
C LEU A 151 16.83 2.54 11.99
N SER A 152 15.80 2.59 12.82
CA SER A 152 15.92 2.56 14.29
C SER A 152 15.47 1.22 14.88
N ALA A 153 15.97 0.91 16.08
CA ALA A 153 15.56 -0.29 16.81
C ALA A 153 14.04 -0.31 17.09
N HIS A 154 13.44 0.86 17.35
CA HIS A 154 11.98 1.00 17.48
C HIS A 154 11.27 0.52 16.20
N ASN A 155 11.66 1.05 15.05
CA ASN A 155 11.01 0.69 13.78
C ASN A 155 11.27 -0.76 13.35
N PHE A 156 12.36 -1.38 13.81
CA PHE A 156 12.55 -2.83 13.65
C PHE A 156 11.43 -3.62 14.34
N PHE A 157 11.07 -3.27 15.57
CA PHE A 157 9.93 -3.90 16.26
C PHE A 157 8.57 -3.54 15.65
N VAL A 158 8.44 -2.32 15.09
CA VAL A 158 7.25 -1.95 14.30
C VAL A 158 7.12 -2.84 13.07
N ALA A 159 8.19 -3.07 12.33
CA ALA A 159 8.21 -3.97 11.18
C ALA A 159 7.86 -5.43 11.58
N LEU A 160 8.38 -5.90 12.72
CA LEU A 160 8.02 -7.22 13.23
C LEU A 160 6.53 -7.32 13.57
N ARG A 161 5.96 -6.27 14.20
CA ARG A 161 4.52 -6.20 14.46
C ARG A 161 3.71 -6.25 13.16
N GLU A 162 4.13 -5.54 12.12
CA GLU A 162 3.49 -5.62 10.80
C GLU A 162 3.49 -7.02 10.22
N VAL A 163 4.62 -7.74 10.32
CA VAL A 163 4.69 -9.15 9.91
C VAL A 163 3.70 -9.99 10.71
N VAL A 164 3.65 -9.84 12.04
CA VAL A 164 2.74 -10.59 12.90
C VAL A 164 1.27 -10.32 12.54
N VAL A 165 0.92 -9.07 12.24
CA VAL A 165 -0.45 -8.67 11.87
C VAL A 165 -0.81 -9.15 10.46
N MET A 166 0.10 -9.04 9.49
CA MET A 166 -0.19 -9.26 8.07
C MET A 166 0.13 -10.67 7.57
N ALA A 167 0.99 -11.43 8.24
CA ALA A 167 1.28 -12.82 7.85
C ALA A 167 0.04 -13.73 7.88
N PRO A 168 -0.87 -13.66 8.88
CA PRO A 168 -2.12 -14.42 8.85
C PRO A 168 -2.99 -14.06 7.65
N VAL A 169 -3.08 -12.77 7.29
CA VAL A 169 -3.84 -12.30 6.12
C VAL A 169 -3.28 -12.88 4.82
N LEU A 170 -1.95 -12.83 4.66
CA LEU A 170 -1.28 -13.44 3.52
C LEU A 170 -1.48 -14.97 3.48
N ALA A 171 -1.37 -15.64 4.63
CA ALA A 171 -1.56 -17.08 4.72
C ALA A 171 -2.98 -17.50 4.31
N VAL A 172 -4.01 -16.77 4.77
CA VAL A 172 -5.40 -16.99 4.34
C VAL A 172 -5.54 -16.78 2.83
N ALA A 173 -4.99 -15.70 2.27
CA ALA A 173 -5.02 -15.45 0.83
C ALA A 173 -4.36 -16.59 0.03
N MET A 174 -3.24 -17.12 0.50
CA MET A 174 -2.57 -18.29 -0.10
C MET A 174 -3.43 -19.56 -0.04
N LEU A 175 -4.08 -19.82 1.10
CA LEU A 175 -4.97 -20.98 1.27
C LEU A 175 -6.19 -20.90 0.34
N LEU A 176 -6.81 -19.72 0.24
CA LEU A 176 -7.95 -19.47 -0.66
C LEU A 176 -7.54 -19.64 -2.13
N ALA A 177 -6.38 -19.08 -2.51
CA ALA A 177 -5.85 -19.24 -3.86
C ALA A 177 -5.56 -20.71 -4.20
N LYS A 178 -5.00 -21.48 -3.25
CA LYS A 178 -4.75 -22.91 -3.41
C LYS A 178 -6.05 -23.69 -3.58
N LYS A 179 -7.09 -23.39 -2.79
CA LYS A 179 -8.42 -24.02 -2.91
C LYS A 179 -9.05 -23.74 -4.27
N ARG A 180 -8.99 -22.50 -4.77
CA ARG A 180 -9.52 -22.13 -6.10
C ARG A 180 -8.82 -22.89 -7.23
N ARG A 181 -7.49 -23.02 -7.17
CA ARG A 181 -6.72 -23.78 -8.18
C ARG A 181 -7.08 -25.27 -8.21
N ARG A 182 -7.38 -25.86 -7.05
CA ARG A 182 -7.82 -27.27 -6.94
C ARG A 182 -9.24 -27.51 -7.43
N ALA A 183 -10.12 -26.52 -7.31
CA ALA A 183 -11.52 -26.65 -7.73
C ALA A 183 -11.74 -26.43 -9.23
N GLY A 184 -10.77 -25.80 -9.91
CA GLY A 184 -10.80 -25.58 -11.37
C GLY A 184 -9.86 -26.49 -12.17
N ALA A 185 -9.24 -27.47 -11.52
CA ALA A 185 -8.46 -28.55 -12.14
C ALA A 185 -9.25 -29.85 -12.04
#